data_AF-A0A915LKW9-F1
#
_entry.id   AF-A0A915LKW9-F1
#
_cell.length_a   1.000
_cell.length_b   1.000
_cell.length_c   1.000
_cell.angle_alpha   90.00
_cell.angle_beta   90.00
_cell.angle_gamma   90.00
#
_symmetry.space_group_name_H-M   'P 1'
#
loop_
_entity.id
_entity.type
_entity.pdbx_description
1 polymer ?
#
loop_
_entity_poly.entity_id
_entity_poly.type
_entity_poly.pdbx_seq_one_letter_code
_entity_poly.pdbx_strand_id
1 'polypeptide(L)'
;MPCTSCMVDYSRSKKEFGCAKCKFSFCRKCLPYDVVIPSISSQPVPVCSNCYSLLNQQQQQNVESSKDKNREMPSNINCWDGEDLPPPSLRPLFSSNKTSKQNLKSNKNEWKELEERLERLNEPIESVKEEKKKIQGIGQLEERLAALRGVDVDIIRRPGLLIVNQDEGQPNVDDERYGNEVLRLLNEVG
;
A
#
# COMPACT_ATOMS: atom_id res chain seq x y z
N MET A 1 -18.42 -0.35 -17.00
CA MET A 1 -17.73 -1.32 -16.11
C MET A 1 -18.60 -2.57 -16.03
N PRO A 2 -18.09 -3.78 -16.26
CA PRO A 2 -18.89 -5.00 -16.10
C PRO A 2 -19.02 -5.38 -14.61
N CYS A 3 -19.90 -6.33 -14.31
CA CYS A 3 -20.02 -6.90 -12.97
C CYS A 3 -18.72 -7.56 -12.52
N THR A 4 -18.22 -7.20 -11.33
CA THR A 4 -16.93 -7.70 -10.82
C THR A 4 -16.90 -9.21 -10.56
N SER A 5 -18.04 -9.87 -10.36
CA SER A 5 -18.11 -11.31 -10.09
C SER A 5 -18.34 -12.16 -11.35
N CYS A 6 -19.29 -11.77 -12.22
CA CYS A 6 -19.66 -12.56 -13.39
C CYS A 6 -19.22 -11.94 -14.73
N MET A 7 -18.56 -10.78 -14.72
CA MET A 7 -18.07 -10.05 -15.90
C MET A 7 -19.14 -9.74 -16.95
N VAL A 8 -20.41 -9.72 -16.55
CA VAL A 8 -21.52 -9.35 -17.43
C VAL A 8 -21.60 -7.84 -17.57
N ASP A 9 -21.72 -7.36 -18.81
CA ASP A 9 -21.96 -5.95 -19.11
C ASP A 9 -23.36 -5.51 -18.67
N TYR A 10 -23.43 -4.30 -18.13
CA TYR A 10 -24.69 -3.65 -17.80
C TYR A 10 -25.40 -3.18 -19.06
N SER A 11 -26.73 -3.27 -19.03
CA SER A 11 -27.60 -2.86 -20.13
C SER A 11 -28.88 -2.27 -19.57
N ARG A 12 -29.75 -1.74 -20.43
CA ARG A 12 -31.03 -1.14 -19.98
C ARG A 12 -31.88 -2.11 -19.14
N SER A 13 -31.76 -3.41 -19.39
CA SER A 13 -32.44 -4.48 -18.64
C SER A 13 -31.63 -4.99 -17.44
N LYS A 14 -30.31 -4.79 -17.43
CA LYS A 14 -29.39 -5.22 -16.36
C LYS A 14 -28.76 -3.99 -15.71
N LYS A 15 -29.45 -3.46 -14.69
CA LYS A 15 -28.96 -2.34 -13.88
C LYS A 15 -27.76 -2.76 -13.04
N GLU A 16 -26.88 -1.80 -12.79
CA GLU A 16 -25.76 -1.92 -11.87
C GLU A 16 -26.17 -1.66 -10.42
N PHE A 17 -25.59 -2.40 -9.49
CA PHE A 17 -25.78 -2.24 -8.05
C PHE A 17 -24.42 -2.20 -7.36
N GLY A 18 -24.27 -1.32 -6.37
CA GLY A 18 -23.02 -1.21 -5.61
C GLY A 18 -23.07 -2.01 -4.31
N CYS A 19 -21.98 -2.69 -3.95
CA CYS A 19 -21.83 -3.24 -2.60
C CYS A 19 -21.51 -2.12 -1.60
N ALA A 20 -22.22 -2.08 -0.47
CA ALA A 20 -22.03 -1.05 0.56
C ALA A 20 -20.62 -1.00 1.14
N LYS A 21 -19.96 -2.16 1.29
CA LYS A 21 -18.66 -2.30 1.96
C LYS A 21 -17.48 -2.11 1.02
N CYS A 22 -17.41 -2.86 -0.07
CA CYS A 22 -16.27 -2.82 -1.02
C CYS A 22 -16.45 -1.86 -2.20
N LYS A 23 -17.63 -1.25 -2.35
CA LYS A 23 -17.96 -0.26 -3.39
C LYS A 23 -17.76 -0.72 -4.84
N PHE A 24 -17.60 -2.02 -5.07
CA PHE A 24 -17.61 -2.61 -6.41
C PHE A 24 -19.02 -2.72 -6.99
N SER A 25 -19.09 -2.72 -8.33
CA SER A 25 -20.33 -2.85 -9.07
C SER A 25 -20.67 -4.32 -9.34
N PHE A 26 -21.91 -4.70 -9.09
CA PHE A 26 -22.44 -6.02 -9.31
C PHE A 26 -23.80 -5.99 -10.02
N CYS A 27 -24.14 -7.09 -10.68
CA CYS A 27 -25.51 -7.31 -11.13
C CYS A 27 -26.39 -7.82 -9.97
N ARG A 28 -27.71 -7.72 -10.12
CA ARG A 28 -28.67 -8.17 -9.10
C ARG A 28 -28.52 -9.65 -8.70
N LYS A 29 -28.00 -10.50 -9.59
CA LYS A 29 -27.76 -11.93 -9.30
C LYS A 29 -26.54 -12.16 -8.40
N CYS A 30 -25.53 -11.30 -8.50
CA CYS A 30 -24.28 -11.42 -7.74
C CYS A 30 -24.34 -10.71 -6.38
N LEU A 31 -25.45 -10.04 -6.07
CA LEU A 31 -25.65 -9.26 -4.85
C LEU A 31 -26.93 -9.74 -4.11
N PRO A 32 -26.96 -10.97 -3.59
CA PRO A 32 -28.17 -11.56 -3.02
C PRO A 32 -28.42 -11.22 -1.54
N TYR A 33 -27.44 -10.64 -0.85
CA TYR A 33 -27.49 -10.43 0.60
C TYR A 33 -27.73 -8.97 0.95
N ASP A 34 -28.69 -8.72 1.84
CA ASP A 34 -28.96 -7.42 2.42
C ASP A 34 -28.64 -7.46 3.91
N VAL A 35 -27.75 -6.58 4.38
CA VAL A 35 -27.27 -6.56 5.76
C VAL A 35 -27.31 -5.14 6.31
N VAL A 36 -27.72 -5.01 7.58
CA VAL A 36 -27.62 -3.74 8.30
C VAL A 36 -26.18 -3.56 8.75
N ILE A 37 -25.54 -2.48 8.30
CA ILE A 37 -24.17 -2.13 8.68
C ILE A 37 -24.24 -0.87 9.54
N PRO A 38 -24.12 -0.98 10.89
CA PRO A 38 -24.29 0.16 11.79
C PRO A 38 -23.35 1.34 11.49
N SER A 39 -22.19 1.08 10.89
CA SER A 39 -21.22 2.11 10.53
C SER A 39 -21.56 2.92 9.29
N ILE A 40 -22.52 2.48 8.46
CA ILE A 40 -22.88 3.12 7.19
C ILE A 40 -24.32 3.60 7.22
N SER A 41 -25.25 2.75 7.67
CA SER A 41 -26.66 3.11 7.78
C SER A 41 -27.43 2.14 8.67
N SER A 42 -28.47 2.64 9.33
CA SER A 42 -29.42 1.83 10.11
C SER A 42 -30.37 0.98 9.25
N GLN A 43 -30.38 1.19 7.93
CA GLN A 43 -31.18 0.42 6.97
C GLN A 43 -30.39 -0.76 6.38
N PRO A 44 -31.07 -1.84 5.96
CA PRO A 44 -30.42 -2.96 5.29
C PRO A 44 -29.88 -2.52 3.93
N VAL A 45 -28.58 -2.75 3.70
CA VAL A 45 -27.91 -2.36 2.46
C VAL A 45 -27.39 -3.61 1.75
N PRO A 46 -27.46 -3.67 0.42
CA PRO A 46 -26.98 -4.81 -0.32
C PRO A 46 -25.45 -4.94 -0.28
N VAL A 47 -24.99 -6.18 -0.12
CA VAL A 47 -23.57 -6.55 -0.04
C VAL A 47 -23.26 -7.80 -0.87
N CYS A 48 -22.03 -7.91 -1.35
CA CYS A 48 -21.55 -9.10 -2.06
C CYS A 48 -21.27 -10.25 -1.07
N SER A 49 -21.22 -11.48 -1.58
CA SER A 49 -20.97 -12.70 -0.78
C SER A 49 -19.72 -12.62 0.10
N ASN A 50 -18.63 -12.09 -0.44
CA ASN A 50 -17.35 -11.99 0.28
C ASN A 50 -17.42 -10.94 1.40
N CYS A 51 -18.12 -9.82 1.17
CA CYS A 51 -18.33 -8.84 2.23
C CYS A 51 -19.31 -9.35 3.28
N TYR A 52 -20.32 -10.12 2.88
CA TYR A 52 -21.26 -10.74 3.80
C TYR A 52 -20.54 -11.69 4.78
N SER A 53 -19.68 -12.59 4.29
CA SER A 53 -18.94 -13.50 5.16
C SER A 53 -18.03 -12.77 6.15
N LEU A 54 -17.31 -11.74 5.68
CA LEU A 54 -16.46 -10.91 6.54
C LEU A 54 -17.26 -10.16 7.61
N LEU A 55 -18.41 -9.60 7.26
CA LEU A 55 -19.28 -8.90 8.21
C LEU A 55 -19.88 -9.86 9.24
N ASN A 56 -20.27 -11.07 8.82
CA ASN A 56 -20.83 -12.07 9.71
C ASN A 56 -19.79 -12.61 10.70
N GLN A 57 -18.55 -12.83 10.25
CA GLN A 57 -17.43 -13.22 11.11
C GLN A 57 -17.11 -12.12 12.15
N GLN A 58 -17.11 -10.86 11.73
CA GLN A 58 -16.88 -9.74 12.63
C GLN A 58 -17.99 -9.57 13.67
N GLN A 59 -19.26 -9.85 13.30
CA GLN A 59 -20.37 -9.84 14.26
C GLN A 59 -20.22 -10.93 15.32
N GLN A 60 -19.75 -12.13 14.95
CA GLN A 60 -19.53 -13.24 15.89
C GLN A 60 -18.41 -12.95 16.91
N GLN A 61 -17.32 -12.30 16.50
CA GLN A 61 -16.25 -11.90 17.43
C GLN A 61 -16.69 -10.82 18.43
N ASN A 62 -17.67 -9.99 18.05
CA ASN A 62 -18.17 -8.92 18.93
C ASN A 62 -19.09 -9.45 20.05
N VAL A 63 -19.70 -10.63 19.88
CA VAL A 63 -20.55 -11.23 20.93
C VAL A 63 -19.72 -11.93 22.02
N GLU A 64 -18.46 -12.27 21.74
CA GLU A 64 -17.56 -12.95 22.70
C GLU A 64 -16.62 -11.99 23.44
N SER A 65 -16.59 -10.71 23.07
CA SER A 65 -15.64 -9.72 23.60
C SER A 65 -16.07 -9.03 24.91
N SER A 66 -17.09 -9.55 25.62
CA SER A 66 -17.58 -8.96 26.88
C SER A 66 -17.16 -9.73 28.14
N LYS A 67 -16.01 -10.41 28.14
CA LYS A 67 -15.39 -10.92 29.37
C LYS A 67 -14.04 -10.27 29.63
N ASP A 68 -14.02 -9.58 30.77
CA ASP A 68 -12.91 -8.94 31.44
C ASP A 68 -11.60 -9.74 31.50
N LYS A 69 -10.51 -8.97 31.35
CA LYS A 69 -9.28 -8.94 32.16
C LYS A 69 -8.38 -10.19 32.26
N ASN A 70 -7.11 -9.88 32.00
CA ASN A 70 -5.89 -10.44 32.58
C ASN A 70 -5.24 -11.62 31.85
N ARG A 71 -3.91 -11.53 31.88
CA ARG A 71 -2.85 -12.36 31.31
C ARG A 71 -3.12 -13.85 31.46
N GLU A 72 -2.78 -14.61 30.42
CA GLU A 72 -1.70 -15.61 30.45
C GLU A 72 -1.59 -16.25 29.06
N MET A 73 -0.36 -16.37 28.56
CA MET A 73 -0.03 -17.06 27.31
C MET A 73 -0.09 -18.57 27.60
N PRO A 74 -0.97 -19.36 26.95
CA PRO A 74 -0.93 -20.81 27.11
C PRO A 74 0.30 -21.36 26.39
N SER A 75 1.29 -21.80 27.16
CA SER A 75 2.54 -22.42 26.71
C SER A 75 2.38 -23.85 26.19
N ASN A 76 1.17 -24.26 25.81
CA ASN A 76 0.92 -25.58 25.23
C ASN A 76 -0.26 -25.54 24.25
N ILE A 77 -0.02 -24.97 23.07
CA ILE A 77 -0.93 -25.09 21.93
C ILE A 77 -0.45 -26.26 21.08
N ASN A 78 -0.98 -27.44 21.41
CA ASN A 78 -1.06 -28.56 20.51
C ASN A 78 -2.41 -28.51 19.76
N CYS A 79 -2.75 -27.34 19.22
CA CYS A 79 -3.94 -27.12 18.40
C CYS A 79 -3.49 -26.50 17.08
N TRP A 80 -3.08 -27.36 16.15
CA TRP A 80 -2.91 -27.05 14.74
C TRP A 80 -4.11 -27.67 14.02
N ASP A 81 -5.28 -27.08 14.22
CA ASP A 81 -6.47 -27.45 13.46
C ASP A 81 -7.15 -26.13 13.05
N GLY A 82 -7.20 -25.87 11.75
CA GLY A 82 -8.08 -24.83 11.21
C GLY A 82 -7.44 -23.83 10.27
N GLU A 83 -6.78 -22.78 10.78
CA GLU A 83 -6.78 -21.51 10.04
C GLU A 83 -5.44 -20.84 9.75
N ASP A 84 -4.33 -21.33 10.32
CA ASP A 84 -2.98 -20.78 10.06
C ASP A 84 -2.05 -21.78 9.36
N LEU A 85 -2.58 -22.56 8.41
CA LEU A 85 -1.72 -23.32 7.52
C LEU A 85 -1.13 -22.38 6.47
N PRO A 86 0.18 -22.46 6.21
CA PRO A 86 0.75 -21.78 5.06
C PRO A 86 -0.03 -22.20 3.80
N PRO A 87 -0.16 -21.30 2.81
CA PRO A 87 -0.85 -21.61 1.57
C PRO A 87 -0.32 -22.93 0.99
N PRO A 88 -1.13 -23.70 0.25
CA PRO A 88 -0.76 -25.05 -0.23
C PRO A 88 0.63 -25.12 -0.88
N SER A 89 1.05 -24.02 -1.52
CA SER A 89 2.34 -23.80 -2.15
C SER A 89 3.54 -23.71 -1.19
N LEU A 90 3.31 -23.42 0.10
CA LEU A 90 4.35 -23.28 1.13
C LEU A 90 4.35 -24.43 2.15
N ARG A 91 3.30 -25.26 2.21
CA ARG A 91 3.22 -26.41 3.14
C ARG A 91 4.39 -27.39 3.06
N PRO A 92 4.94 -27.73 1.87
CA PRO A 92 6.07 -28.66 1.79
C PRO A 92 7.33 -28.17 2.52
N LEU A 93 7.49 -26.85 2.73
CA LEU A 93 8.63 -26.30 3.47
C LEU A 93 8.48 -26.45 4.99
N PHE A 94 7.24 -26.48 5.49
CA PHE A 94 6.95 -26.52 6.92
C PHE A 94 6.56 -27.92 7.43
N SER A 95 6.13 -28.82 6.53
CA SER A 95 5.80 -30.22 6.86
C SER A 95 7.01 -31.14 7.05
N SER A 96 8.23 -30.69 6.76
CA SER A 96 9.43 -31.55 6.80
C SER A 96 9.89 -31.97 8.20
N ASN A 97 9.29 -31.42 9.27
CA ASN A 97 9.84 -31.58 10.62
C ASN A 97 9.16 -32.61 11.50
N LYS A 98 8.24 -33.44 10.99
CA LYS A 98 7.67 -34.53 11.79
C LYS A 98 7.54 -35.82 10.99
N THR A 99 8.30 -36.81 11.49
CA THR A 99 8.36 -38.24 11.14
C THR A 99 9.20 -38.65 9.93
N SER A 100 10.51 -38.75 10.13
CA SER A 100 11.17 -40.04 9.87
C SER A 100 12.48 -40.14 10.66
N LYS A 101 12.52 -41.12 11.57
CA LYS A 101 13.74 -41.65 12.14
C LYS A 101 14.53 -42.35 11.03
N GLN A 102 15.21 -41.62 10.16
CA GLN A 102 16.14 -42.21 9.20
C GLN A 102 17.37 -41.32 8.99
N ASN A 103 18.52 -41.89 9.37
CA ASN A 103 19.87 -41.54 8.93
C ASN A 103 20.43 -40.17 9.35
N LEU A 104 20.89 -40.10 10.59
CA LEU A 104 21.94 -39.16 11.00
C LEU A 104 23.29 -39.62 10.39
N LYS A 105 23.45 -39.49 9.06
CA LYS A 105 24.77 -39.54 8.41
C LYS A 105 25.12 -38.12 8.00
N SER A 106 25.98 -37.53 8.82
CA SER A 106 26.60 -36.22 8.63
C SER A 106 27.17 -36.12 7.22
N ASN A 107 26.52 -35.37 6.34
CA ASN A 107 27.06 -35.03 5.03
C ASN A 107 28.00 -33.83 5.23
N LYS A 108 29.22 -34.12 5.72
CA LYS A 108 30.28 -33.13 5.98
C LYS A 108 30.62 -32.27 4.74
N ASN A 109 30.24 -32.76 3.57
CA ASN A 109 30.45 -32.10 2.28
C ASN A 109 29.45 -30.96 2.03
N GLU A 110 28.20 -31.08 2.51
CA GLU A 110 27.18 -30.03 2.35
C GLU A 110 27.53 -28.78 3.16
N TRP A 111 28.03 -28.96 4.38
CA TRP A 111 28.48 -27.84 5.21
C TRP A 111 29.66 -27.09 4.59
N LYS A 112 30.57 -27.81 3.94
CA LYS A 112 31.73 -27.23 3.27
C LYS A 112 31.32 -26.46 2.00
N GLU A 113 30.33 -26.96 1.26
CA GLU A 113 29.76 -26.29 0.09
C GLU A 113 28.99 -25.02 0.45
N LEU A 114 28.26 -25.04 1.57
CA LEU A 114 27.59 -23.86 2.12
C LEU A 114 28.60 -22.76 2.49
N GLU A 115 29.68 -23.12 3.17
CA GLU A 115 30.72 -22.18 3.59
C GLU A 115 31.44 -21.54 2.39
N GLU A 116 31.80 -22.34 1.38
CA GLU A 116 32.39 -21.84 0.12
C GLU A 116 31.43 -20.90 -0.63
N ARG A 117 30.13 -21.20 -0.62
CA ARG A 117 29.10 -20.33 -1.24
C ARG A 117 28.94 -19.00 -0.52
N LEU A 118 29.05 -18.99 0.81
CA LEU A 118 29.03 -17.77 1.61
C LEU A 118 30.25 -16.89 1.35
N GLU A 119 31.42 -17.50 1.19
CA GLU A 119 32.66 -16.77 0.89
C GLU A 119 32.59 -16.10 -0.50
N ARG A 120 32.09 -16.80 -1.52
CA ARG A 120 31.84 -16.24 -2.87
C ARG A 120 30.85 -15.07 -2.90
N LEU A 121 29.92 -15.02 -1.95
CA LEU A 121 28.94 -13.92 -1.84
C LEU A 121 29.46 -12.74 -1.00
N ASN A 122 30.47 -12.98 -0.16
CA ASN A 122 31.06 -11.99 0.74
C ASN A 122 32.29 -11.30 0.13
N GLU A 123 32.75 -11.73 -1.05
CA GLU A 123 33.73 -10.95 -1.81
C GLU A 123 33.18 -9.55 -2.08
N PRO A 124 33.95 -8.49 -1.79
CA PRO A 124 33.49 -7.13 -1.90
C PRO A 124 33.12 -6.87 -3.35
N ILE A 125 31.88 -6.44 -3.54
CA ILE A 125 31.31 -6.08 -4.82
C ILE A 125 31.94 -4.76 -5.31
N GLU A 126 33.24 -4.75 -5.59
CA GLU A 126 33.94 -3.60 -6.18
C GLU A 126 33.45 -3.35 -7.62
N SER A 127 32.94 -4.38 -8.30
CA SER A 127 32.40 -4.30 -9.66
C SER A 127 31.00 -3.67 -9.77
N VAL A 128 30.21 -3.58 -8.69
CA VAL A 128 28.87 -2.92 -8.72
C VAL A 128 28.96 -1.41 -8.51
N LYS A 129 30.15 -0.84 -8.30
CA LYS A 129 30.33 0.62 -8.42
C LYS A 129 30.12 1.10 -9.86
N GLU A 130 30.43 0.28 -10.87
CA GLU A 130 30.30 0.68 -12.28
C GLU A 130 28.86 0.55 -12.81
N GLU A 131 28.05 -0.35 -12.25
CA GLU A 131 26.64 -0.54 -12.62
C GLU A 131 25.65 0.31 -11.81
N LYS A 132 26.13 1.18 -10.91
CA LYS A 132 25.32 2.30 -10.38
C LYS A 132 25.03 3.39 -11.41
N LYS A 133 25.39 3.18 -12.67
CA LYS A 133 24.90 3.95 -13.83
C LYS A 133 23.45 3.59 -14.16
N LYS A 134 22.50 3.91 -13.27
CA LYS A 134 21.09 4.22 -13.63
C LYS A 134 20.15 4.54 -12.47
N ILE A 135 20.62 4.57 -11.23
CA ILE A 135 19.83 5.26 -10.20
C ILE A 135 20.01 6.74 -10.49
N GLN A 136 19.08 7.30 -11.26
CA GLN A 136 19.02 8.74 -11.48
C GLN A 136 19.01 9.40 -10.10
N GLY A 137 19.97 10.28 -9.86
CA GLY A 137 20.05 11.00 -8.59
C GLY A 137 18.74 11.75 -8.33
N ILE A 138 18.42 11.95 -7.05
CA ILE A 138 17.16 12.58 -6.61
C ILE A 138 16.92 13.91 -7.38
N GLY A 139 17.96 14.70 -7.64
CA GLY A 139 17.83 15.94 -8.43
C GLY A 139 17.35 15.76 -9.88
N GLN A 140 17.79 14.72 -10.59
CA GLN A 140 17.30 14.44 -11.96
C GLN A 140 15.83 14.00 -11.94
N LEU A 141 15.40 13.36 -10.85
CA LEU A 141 14.02 12.96 -10.67
C LEU A 141 13.12 14.17 -10.39
N GLU A 142 13.57 15.10 -9.55
CA GLU A 142 12.87 16.37 -9.28
C GLU A 142 12.68 17.21 -10.55
N GLU A 143 13.71 17.32 -11.39
CA GLU A 143 13.66 18.04 -12.67
C GLU A 143 12.66 17.42 -13.64
N ARG A 144 12.62 16.09 -13.72
CA ARG A 144 11.62 15.38 -14.53
C ARG A 144 10.20 15.57 -14.00
N LEU A 145 10.03 15.53 -12.68
CA LEU A 145 8.73 15.73 -12.03
C LEU A 145 8.22 17.17 -12.25
N ALA A 146 9.11 18.15 -12.17
CA ALA A 146 8.85 19.55 -12.47
C ALA A 146 8.35 19.73 -13.91
N ALA A 147 9.10 19.18 -14.89
CA ALA A 147 8.73 19.25 -16.30
C ALA A 147 7.37 18.59 -16.61
N LEU A 148 7.06 17.46 -15.97
CA LEU A 148 5.76 16.78 -16.12
C LEU A 148 4.60 17.56 -15.50
N ARG A 149 4.87 18.31 -14.43
CA ARG A 149 3.87 19.16 -13.77
C ARG A 149 3.75 20.53 -14.40
N GLY A 150 4.74 20.96 -15.22
CA GLY A 150 4.82 22.32 -15.75
C GLY A 150 5.10 23.35 -14.65
N VAL A 151 5.78 22.92 -13.59
CA VAL A 151 5.99 23.68 -12.35
C VAL A 151 7.48 23.64 -12.02
N ASP A 152 8.03 24.71 -11.45
CA ASP A 152 9.45 24.77 -11.11
C ASP A 152 9.90 23.69 -10.11
N VAL A 153 11.18 23.29 -10.22
CA VAL A 153 11.82 22.26 -9.39
C VAL A 153 11.72 22.60 -7.89
N ASP A 154 11.76 23.89 -7.55
CA ASP A 154 11.68 24.35 -6.16
C ASP A 154 10.32 24.07 -5.51
N ILE A 155 9.25 24.00 -6.30
CA ILE A 155 7.92 23.64 -5.80
C ILE A 155 7.83 22.13 -5.56
N ILE A 156 8.52 21.31 -6.36
CA ILE A 156 8.65 19.87 -6.11
C ILE A 156 9.45 19.61 -4.82
N ARG A 157 10.50 20.41 -4.57
CA ARG A 157 11.29 20.35 -3.33
C ARG A 157 10.53 20.88 -2.11
N ARG A 158 9.65 21.85 -2.30
CA ARG A 158 8.88 22.52 -1.25
C ARG A 158 7.40 22.58 -1.65
N PRO A 159 6.64 21.49 -1.48
CA PRO A 159 5.24 21.43 -1.89
C PRO A 159 4.34 22.47 -1.19
N GLY A 160 4.78 23.06 -0.08
CA GLY A 160 4.08 24.16 0.59
C GLY A 160 3.95 25.45 -0.24
N LEU A 161 4.75 25.62 -1.30
CA LEU A 161 4.62 26.74 -2.23
C LEU A 161 3.38 26.64 -3.13
N LEU A 162 2.81 25.44 -3.31
CA LEU A 162 1.54 25.26 -4.06
C LEU A 162 0.34 25.88 -3.34
N ILE A 163 0.46 26.15 -2.04
CA ILE A 163 -0.63 26.64 -1.18
C ILE A 163 -0.63 28.17 -1.14
N VAL A 164 0.48 28.82 -1.54
CA VAL A 164 0.60 30.27 -1.59
C VAL A 164 0.11 30.76 -2.97
N ASN A 165 -1.19 31.00 -3.05
CA ASN A 165 -1.89 31.89 -3.98
C ASN A 165 -1.75 31.61 -5.50
N GLN A 166 -2.79 30.99 -6.08
CA GLN A 166 -3.09 31.08 -7.52
C GLN A 166 -3.87 32.36 -7.89
N ASP A 167 -4.02 33.27 -6.95
CA ASP A 167 -4.62 34.58 -7.17
C ASP A 167 -3.52 35.58 -6.86
N GLU A 168 -2.94 36.20 -7.89
CA GLU A 168 -2.38 37.57 -7.95
C GLU A 168 -1.33 37.64 -9.07
N GLY A 169 -1.65 38.39 -10.14
CA GLY A 169 -0.63 39.10 -10.92
C GLY A 169 -0.12 38.43 -12.18
N GLN A 170 -0.70 38.82 -13.32
CA GLN A 170 0.10 39.05 -14.54
C GLN A 170 1.39 39.80 -14.16
N PRO A 171 2.53 39.54 -14.82
CA PRO A 171 3.71 40.39 -14.64
C PRO A 171 3.37 41.80 -15.16
N ASN A 172 2.95 42.69 -14.27
CA ASN A 172 2.88 44.11 -14.55
C ASN A 172 4.32 44.60 -14.67
N VAL A 173 4.64 45.18 -15.81
CA VAL A 173 5.97 45.61 -16.24
C VAL A 173 6.42 46.90 -15.51
N ASP A 174 5.86 47.18 -14.34
CA ASP A 174 5.95 48.50 -13.69
C ASP A 174 6.76 48.51 -12.37
N ASP A 175 7.18 47.34 -11.85
CA ASP A 175 7.90 47.27 -10.56
C ASP A 175 9.34 47.81 -10.60
N GLU A 176 9.97 47.92 -11.78
CA GLU A 176 11.31 48.52 -11.88
C GLU A 176 11.31 50.05 -11.71
N ARG A 177 10.14 50.71 -11.80
CA ARG A 177 10.08 52.17 -11.63
C ARG A 177 10.12 52.59 -10.16
N TYR A 178 9.53 51.80 -9.27
CA TYR A 178 9.40 52.17 -7.85
C TYR A 178 10.73 52.02 -7.08
N GLY A 179 11.53 51.00 -7.39
CA GLY A 179 12.84 50.81 -6.77
C GLY A 179 13.83 51.94 -7.07
N ASN A 180 13.76 52.48 -8.29
CA ASN A 180 14.63 53.58 -8.73
C ASN A 180 14.22 54.94 -8.13
N GLU A 181 12.92 55.17 -7.89
CA GLU A 181 12.43 56.40 -7.24
C GLU A 181 12.78 56.43 -5.73
N VAL A 182 12.66 55.28 -5.05
CA VAL A 182 12.99 55.16 -3.62
C VAL A 182 14.49 55.35 -3.36
N LEU A 183 15.34 54.79 -4.23
CA LEU A 183 16.80 55.01 -4.17
C LEU A 183 17.20 56.47 -4.41
N ARG A 184 16.46 57.18 -5.26
CA ARG A 184 16.72 58.59 -5.57
C ARG A 184 16.33 59.51 -4.42
N LEU A 185 15.18 59.26 -3.77
CA LEU A 185 14.73 60.01 -2.59
C LEU A 185 15.63 59.82 -1.37
N LEU A 186 16.21 58.63 -1.19
CA LEU A 186 17.17 58.38 -0.10
C LEU A 186 18.51 59.10 -0.29
N ASN A 187 18.89 59.41 -1.54
CA ASN A 187 20.15 60.06 -1.86
C ASN A 187 20.06 61.60 -1.85
N GLU A 188 18.86 62.17 -1.75
CA GLU A 188 18.63 63.63 -1.66
C GLU A 188 18.49 64.13 -0.21
N VAL A 189 18.49 63.23 0.78
CA VAL A 189 18.35 63.55 2.23
C VAL A 189 19.67 63.39 3.01
N GLY A 190 20.78 63.07 2.32
CA GLY A 190 22.15 63.05 2.87
C GLY A 190 22.98 64.24 2.40
#